data_AF-A0A2V5TVI2-F1
#
_entry.id   AF-A0A2V5TVI2-F1
#
_cell.length_a   1.000
_cell.length_b   1.000
_cell.length_c   1.000
_cell.angle_alpha   90.00
_cell.angle_beta   90.00
_cell.angle_gamma   90.00
#
_symmetry.space_group_name_H-M   'P 1'
#
loop_
_entity.id
_entity.type
_entity.pdbx_description
1 polymer ?
#
loop_
_entity_poly.entity_id
_entity_poly.type
_entity_poly.pdbx_seq_one_letter_code
_entity_poly.pdbx_strand_id
1 'polypeptide(L)'
;MPSVVFLRAVNVGGTNRCRPAVIAKQLSKFGLLNIGAVGTFVVREDVSDSALRAAIAKKLPFKCEIMICPARDVIRIVSKNPFPQQPSGPDITRFVSVLHKPLRAPPPVPFSVPSDDDWLLKVIAIQDRFVLG
;
A
#
# COMPACT_ATOMS: atom_id res chain seq x y z
N MET A 1 4.41 15.51 -8.34
CA MET A 1 3.01 15.07 -8.28
C MET A 1 2.73 14.48 -6.90
N PRO A 2 1.51 14.65 -6.35
CA PRO A 2 1.13 14.01 -5.09
C PRO A 2 1.21 12.49 -5.14
N SER A 3 1.66 11.91 -4.03
CA SER A 3 1.90 10.47 -3.90
C SER A 3 1.35 9.93 -2.58
N VAL A 4 1.09 8.63 -2.53
CA VAL A 4 0.76 7.89 -1.32
C VAL A 4 1.91 6.95 -1.00
N VAL A 5 2.31 6.94 0.26
CA VAL A 5 3.38 6.08 0.78
C VAL A 5 2.79 5.02 1.70
N PHE A 6 3.19 3.77 1.49
CA PHE A 6 2.87 2.64 2.36
C PHE A 6 4.16 2.03 2.91
N LEU A 7 4.18 1.82 4.23
CA LEU A 7 5.26 1.18 4.97
C LEU A 7 4.84 -0.22 5.40
N ARG A 8 5.62 -1.23 5.02
CA ARG A 8 5.32 -2.61 5.42
C ARG A 8 5.78 -2.89 6.86
N ALA A 9 4.96 -3.65 7.59
CA ALA A 9 5.29 -4.29 8.87
C ALA A 9 5.83 -3.33 9.95
N VAL A 10 5.25 -2.14 10.05
CA VAL A 10 5.54 -1.18 11.12
C VAL A 10 4.54 -1.34 12.27
N ASN A 11 5.00 -1.19 13.52
CA ASN A 11 4.19 -1.33 14.74
C ASN A 11 3.42 -2.65 14.88
N VAL A 12 3.92 -3.75 14.32
CA VAL A 12 3.31 -5.08 14.45
C VAL A 12 4.10 -5.94 15.44
N GLY A 13 3.41 -6.76 16.23
CA GLY A 13 4.03 -7.71 17.16
C GLY A 13 4.96 -7.08 18.20
N GLY A 14 4.73 -5.81 18.59
CA GLY A 14 5.58 -5.08 19.55
C GLY A 14 6.93 -4.61 18.99
N THR A 15 7.18 -4.78 17.68
CA THR A 15 8.46 -4.44 17.02
C THR A 15 8.29 -3.31 16.00
N ASN A 16 9.40 -2.90 15.37
CA ASN A 16 9.43 -1.91 14.28
C ASN A 16 8.67 -0.63 14.60
N ARG A 17 8.98 -0.04 15.76
CA ARG A 17 8.29 1.13 16.27
C ARG A 17 8.43 2.31 15.30
N CYS A 18 7.33 2.68 14.67
CA CYS A 18 7.15 3.84 13.82
C CYS A 18 6.24 4.85 14.53
N ARG A 19 6.62 6.13 14.50
CA ARG A 19 5.79 7.24 15.02
C ARG A 19 5.35 8.12 13.85
N PRO A 20 4.27 7.79 13.11
CA PRO A 20 3.91 8.47 11.86
C PRO A 20 3.77 9.99 12.01
N ALA A 21 3.12 10.47 13.07
CA ALA A 21 2.97 11.91 13.32
C ALA A 21 4.33 12.63 13.47
N VAL A 22 5.31 11.99 14.13
CA VAL A 22 6.67 12.55 14.28
C VAL A 22 7.39 12.59 12.94
N ILE A 23 7.29 11.52 12.15
CA ILE A 23 7.90 11.45 10.81
C ILE A 23 7.29 12.53 9.90
N ALA A 24 5.96 12.67 9.88
CA ALA A 24 5.27 13.71 9.13
C ALA A 24 5.74 15.12 9.52
N LYS A 25 5.85 15.41 10.81
CA LYS A 25 6.38 16.70 11.30
C LYS A 25 7.84 16.93 10.87
N GLN A 26 8.70 15.92 10.98
CA GLN A 26 10.12 16.03 10.61
C GLN A 26 10.36 16.13 9.10
N LEU A 27 9.41 15.66 8.28
CA LEU A 27 9.48 15.64 6.83
C LEU A 27 8.47 16.61 6.20
N SER A 28 8.03 17.64 6.95
CA SER A 28 7.04 18.62 6.52
C SER A 28 7.40 19.36 5.23
N LYS A 29 8.70 19.51 4.94
CA LYS A 29 9.21 20.09 3.69
C LYS A 29 8.77 19.34 2.42
N PHE A 30 8.39 18.07 2.55
CA PHE A 30 7.84 17.27 1.45
C PHE A 30 6.31 17.28 1.43
N GLY A 31 5.67 18.08 2.30
CA GLY A 31 4.22 18.08 2.48
C GLY A 31 3.70 16.71 2.93
N LEU A 32 4.48 15.98 3.73
CA LEU A 32 4.14 14.65 4.22
C LEU A 32 3.05 14.74 5.29
N LEU A 33 1.90 14.11 5.05
CA LEU A 33 0.72 14.10 5.91
C LEU A 33 0.51 12.70 6.49
N ASN A 34 0.31 12.64 7.81
CA ASN A 34 -0.20 11.46 8.48
C ASN A 34 -1.74 11.49 8.47
N ILE A 35 -2.37 10.44 7.96
CA ILE A 35 -3.84 10.33 7.85
C ILE A 35 -4.48 9.53 8.98
N GLY A 36 -3.72 9.22 10.04
CA GLY A 36 -4.19 8.40 11.16
C GLY A 36 -4.07 6.88 10.93
N ALA A 37 -3.70 6.46 9.72
CA ALA A 37 -3.39 5.08 9.41
C ALA A 37 -1.92 4.76 9.67
N VAL A 38 -1.66 3.67 10.40
CA VAL A 38 -0.31 3.21 10.70
C VAL A 38 0.40 2.85 9.39
N GLY A 39 1.60 3.43 9.20
CA GLY A 39 2.43 3.15 8.03
C GLY A 39 1.94 3.74 6.71
N THR A 40 0.94 4.64 6.72
CA THR A 40 0.45 5.29 5.49
C THR A 40 0.60 6.80 5.55
N PHE A 41 1.08 7.41 4.46
CA PHE A 41 1.22 8.86 4.33
C PHE A 41 0.72 9.35 2.98
N VAL A 42 0.28 10.60 2.94
CA VAL A 42 0.06 11.35 1.70
C VAL A 42 1.18 12.39 1.56
N VAL A 43 1.69 12.57 0.36
CA VAL A 43 2.74 13.54 0.01
C VAL A 43 2.12 14.52 -0.97
N ARG A 44 2.13 15.81 -0.63
CA ARG A 44 1.52 16.85 -1.50
C ARG A 44 2.50 17.44 -2.50
N GLU A 45 3.77 17.55 -2.12
CA GLU A 45 4.78 18.23 -2.92
C GLU A 45 5.26 17.35 -4.09
N ASP A 46 5.80 18.01 -5.12
CA ASP A 46 6.49 17.31 -6.19
C ASP A 46 7.91 16.90 -5.76
N VAL A 47 8.04 15.63 -5.37
CA VAL A 47 9.29 15.08 -4.84
C VAL A 47 9.58 13.78 -5.57
N SER A 48 10.84 13.56 -5.94
CA SER A 48 11.24 12.30 -6.55
C SER A 48 11.09 11.13 -5.57
N ASP A 49 10.64 9.99 -6.08
CA ASP A 49 10.49 8.74 -5.32
C ASP A 49 11.78 8.36 -4.58
N SER A 50 12.95 8.57 -5.19
CA SER A 50 14.25 8.25 -4.59
C SER A 50 14.56 9.13 -3.39
N ALA A 51 14.35 10.45 -3.51
CA ALA A 51 14.60 11.40 -2.42
C ALA A 51 13.63 11.17 -1.26
N LEU A 52 12.35 10.97 -1.56
CA LEU A 52 11.33 10.68 -0.56
C LEU A 52 11.61 9.35 0.18
N ARG A 53 11.92 8.28 -0.56
CA ARG A 53 12.28 6.98 0.03
C ARG A 53 13.49 7.07 0.94
N ALA A 54 14.55 7.75 0.48
CA ALA A 54 15.75 7.95 1.29
C ALA A 54 15.47 8.78 2.54
N ALA A 55 14.64 9.82 2.44
CA ALA A 55 14.30 10.65 3.58
C ALA A 55 13.48 9.89 4.64
N ILE A 56 12.50 9.09 4.23
CA ILE A 56 11.69 8.27 5.15
C ILE A 56 12.55 7.18 5.78
N ALA A 57 13.37 6.46 4.99
CA ALA A 57 14.23 5.41 5.52
C ALA A 57 15.19 5.93 6.60
N LYS A 58 15.75 7.15 6.42
CA LYS A 58 16.59 7.81 7.43
C LYS A 58 15.86 8.13 8.75
N LYS A 59 14.52 8.12 8.78
CA LYS A 59 13.72 8.34 9.99
C LYS A 59 13.32 7.04 10.70
N LEU A 60 13.56 5.89 10.07
CA LEU A 60 13.23 4.59 10.63
C LEU A 60 14.50 3.93 11.16
N PRO A 61 14.55 3.48 12.43
CA PRO A 61 15.70 2.79 12.99
C PRO A 61 15.82 1.32 12.52
N PHE A 62 15.06 0.93 11.50
CA PHE A 62 14.97 -0.43 10.97
C PHE A 62 14.77 -0.38 9.45
N LYS A 63 15.11 -1.49 8.78
CA LYS A 63 14.85 -1.65 7.35
C LYS A 63 13.35 -1.83 7.13
N CYS A 64 12.77 -1.00 6.27
CA CYS A 64 11.36 -1.03 5.93
C CYS A 64 11.20 -1.07 4.40
N GLU A 65 10.24 -1.86 3.92
CA GLU A 65 9.81 -1.79 2.52
C GLU A 65 8.87 -0.59 2.37
N ILE A 66 9.20 0.29 1.41
CA ILE A 66 8.53 1.57 1.20
C ILE A 66 7.96 1.61 -0.21
N MET A 67 6.64 1.48 -0.31
CA MET A 67 5.91 1.59 -1.57
C MET A 67 5.45 3.04 -1.73
N ILE A 68 5.85 3.69 -2.82
CA ILE A 68 5.46 5.06 -3.17
C ILE A 68 4.68 4.98 -4.47
N CYS A 69 3.41 5.38 -4.48
CA CYS A 69 2.57 5.34 -5.67
C CYS A 69 1.95 6.72 -5.95
N PRO A 70 1.74 7.08 -7.22
CA PRO A 70 0.95 8.25 -7.57
C PRO A 70 -0.43 8.24 -6.91
N ALA A 71 -0.84 9.36 -6.31
CA ALA A 71 -2.17 9.45 -5.68
C ALA A 71 -3.31 9.18 -6.69
N ARG A 72 -3.13 9.60 -7.96
CA ARG A 72 -4.07 9.34 -9.05
C ARG A 72 -4.35 7.85 -9.28
N ASP A 73 -3.38 6.96 -9.00
CA ASP A 73 -3.54 5.53 -9.23
C ASP A 73 -4.41 4.91 -8.13
N VAL A 74 -4.24 5.35 -6.88
CA VAL A 74 -5.12 4.97 -5.76
C VAL A 74 -6.54 5.46 -6.02
N ILE A 75 -6.70 6.73 -6.42
CA ILE A 75 -8.01 7.31 -6.76
C ILE A 75 -8.66 6.49 -7.90
N ARG A 76 -7.92 6.18 -8.96
CA ARG A 76 -8.43 5.39 -10.09
C ARG A 76 -8.97 4.03 -9.65
N ILE A 77 -8.27 3.33 -8.74
CA ILE A 77 -8.73 2.03 -8.23
C ILE A 77 -10.02 2.18 -7.44
N VAL A 78 -10.07 3.13 -6.51
CA VAL A 78 -11.25 3.38 -5.68
C VAL A 78 -12.45 3.79 -6.54
N SER A 79 -12.26 4.71 -7.50
CA SER A 79 -13.33 5.19 -8.38
C SER A 79 -13.88 4.10 -9.30
N LYS A 80 -13.04 3.16 -9.77
CA LYS A 80 -13.52 2.05 -10.60
C LYS A 80 -14.35 1.04 -9.82
N ASN A 81 -14.18 0.98 -8.49
CA ASN A 81 -14.70 -0.08 -7.61
C ASN A 81 -14.41 -1.48 -8.19
N PRO A 82 -13.34 -2.17 -7.76
CA PRO A 82 -12.99 -3.45 -8.38
C PRO A 82 -13.85 -4.64 -7.91
N PHE A 83 -14.79 -4.43 -6.97
CA PHE A 83 -15.56 -5.49 -6.32
C PHE A 83 -17.07 -5.64 -6.62
N PRO A 84 -17.74 -4.96 -7.59
CA PRO A 84 -19.19 -5.04 -7.79
C PRO A 84 -19.77 -6.45 -7.92
N GLN A 85 -19.01 -7.39 -8.50
CA GLN A 85 -19.42 -8.77 -8.72
C GLN A 85 -18.67 -9.77 -7.82
N GLN A 86 -17.93 -9.28 -6.84
CA GLN A 86 -17.23 -10.12 -5.88
C GLN A 86 -18.06 -10.28 -4.62
N PRO A 87 -17.97 -11.43 -3.94
CA PRO A 87 -18.71 -11.62 -2.70
C PRO A 87 -18.26 -10.61 -1.62
N SER A 88 -19.14 -10.39 -0.64
CA SER A 88 -18.89 -9.62 0.57
C SER A 88 -19.66 -10.25 1.72
N GLY A 89 -19.15 -10.11 2.93
CA GLY A 89 -19.77 -10.63 4.13
C GLY A 89 -18.84 -10.49 5.32
N PRO A 90 -19.28 -10.88 6.52
CA PRO A 90 -18.46 -10.81 7.73
C PRO A 90 -17.18 -11.66 7.62
N ASP A 91 -17.21 -12.74 6.84
CA ASP A 91 -16.09 -13.66 6.67
C ASP A 91 -15.17 -13.30 5.48
N ILE A 92 -15.50 -12.23 4.73
CA ILE A 92 -14.80 -11.85 3.50
C ILE A 92 -14.15 -10.48 3.67
N THR A 93 -12.82 -10.46 3.67
CA THR A 93 -12.03 -9.23 3.62
C THR A 93 -11.59 -8.94 2.20
N ARG A 94 -12.15 -7.90 1.60
CA ARG A 94 -11.67 -7.33 0.34
C ARG A 94 -10.42 -6.49 0.60
N PHE A 95 -9.41 -6.62 -0.25
CA PHE A 95 -8.13 -5.98 -0.08
C PHE A 95 -7.55 -5.42 -1.38
N VAL A 96 -6.68 -4.44 -1.20
CA VAL A 96 -5.78 -3.95 -2.23
C VAL A 96 -4.37 -4.03 -1.66
N SER A 97 -3.56 -4.94 -2.22
CA SER A 97 -2.16 -5.11 -1.84
C SER A 97 -1.29 -4.28 -2.77
N VAL A 98 -0.32 -3.55 -2.21
CA VAL A 98 0.64 -2.74 -2.97
C VAL A 98 1.99 -3.45 -2.99
N LEU A 99 2.42 -3.87 -4.17
CA LEU A 99 3.66 -4.61 -4.34
C LEU A 99 4.89 -3.71 -4.16
N HIS A 100 5.84 -4.17 -3.35
CA HIS A 100 7.15 -3.53 -3.19
C HIS A 100 8.07 -3.77 -4.41
N LYS A 101 7.92 -4.91 -5.07
CA LYS A 101 8.69 -5.29 -6.27
C LYS A 101 7.73 -5.76 -7.37
N PRO A 102 8.08 -5.58 -8.65
CA PRO A 102 7.30 -6.15 -9.75
C PRO A 102 7.18 -7.67 -9.63
N LEU A 103 6.03 -8.21 -10.02
CA LEU A 103 5.87 -9.66 -10.21
C LEU A 103 6.68 -10.08 -11.44
N ARG A 104 7.52 -11.09 -11.29
CA ARG A 104 8.28 -11.65 -12.42
C ARG A 104 7.40 -12.45 -13.37
N ALA A 105 6.45 -13.19 -12.81
CA ALA A 105 5.45 -13.96 -13.53
C ALA A 105 4.12 -13.86 -12.76
N PRO A 106 3.20 -12.97 -13.17
CA PRO A 106 1.89 -12.89 -12.51
C PRO A 106 1.09 -14.17 -12.79
N PRO A 107 0.32 -14.70 -11.81
CA PRO A 107 -0.60 -15.80 -12.07
C PRO A 107 -1.72 -15.35 -13.02
N PRO A 108 -2.37 -16.29 -13.74
CA PRO A 108 -3.62 -15.98 -14.44
C PRO A 108 -4.65 -15.47 -13.43
N VAL A 109 -5.49 -14.52 -13.83
CA VAL A 109 -6.56 -13.97 -13.00
C VAL A 109 -7.93 -14.35 -13.57
N PRO A 110 -8.90 -14.77 -12.72
CA PRO A 110 -8.80 -14.87 -11.27
C PRO A 110 -7.89 -16.02 -10.80
N PHE A 111 -7.24 -15.84 -9.65
CA PHE A 111 -6.39 -16.83 -9.00
C PHE A 111 -6.93 -17.12 -7.60
N SER A 112 -7.38 -18.36 -7.38
CA SER A 112 -7.98 -18.79 -6.12
C SER A 112 -7.11 -19.88 -5.48
N VAL A 113 -6.98 -19.84 -4.15
CA VAL A 113 -6.31 -20.89 -3.37
C VAL A 113 -7.14 -21.20 -2.13
N PRO A 114 -7.39 -22.48 -1.80
CA PRO A 114 -6.97 -23.69 -2.53
C PRO A 114 -7.75 -23.98 -3.82
N SER A 115 -9.02 -23.59 -3.93
CA SER A 115 -9.88 -23.83 -5.11
C SER A 115 -10.82 -22.64 -5.34
N ASP A 116 -11.60 -22.65 -6.43
CA ASP A 116 -12.53 -21.55 -6.75
C ASP A 116 -13.76 -21.49 -5.83
N ASP A 117 -14.22 -22.64 -5.32
CA ASP A 117 -15.44 -22.73 -4.51
C ASP A 117 -15.17 -22.64 -2.99
N ASP A 118 -13.95 -22.95 -2.55
CA ASP A 118 -13.54 -22.97 -1.13
C ASP A 118 -12.22 -22.22 -0.94
N TRP A 119 -12.17 -20.96 -1.36
CA TRP A 119 -10.96 -20.16 -1.35
C TRP A 119 -10.70 -19.49 0.02
N LEU A 120 -9.42 -19.43 0.38
CA LEU A 120 -8.87 -18.57 1.44
C LEU A 120 -8.31 -17.26 0.89
N LEU A 121 -7.84 -17.30 -0.37
CA LEU A 121 -7.34 -16.14 -1.09
C LEU A 121 -7.88 -16.18 -2.52
N LYS A 122 -8.47 -15.08 -2.95
CA LYS A 122 -8.85 -14.85 -4.34
C LYS A 122 -8.22 -13.56 -4.83
N VAL A 123 -7.43 -13.62 -5.89
CA VAL A 123 -6.92 -12.46 -6.61
C VAL A 123 -7.76 -12.29 -7.86
N ILE A 124 -8.44 -11.16 -7.97
CA ILE A 124 -9.39 -10.89 -9.07
C ILE A 124 -8.75 -10.09 -10.19
N ALA A 125 -7.72 -9.32 -9.89
CA ALA A 125 -7.02 -8.49 -10.87
C ALA A 125 -5.64 -8.06 -10.35
N ILE A 126 -4.73 -7.83 -11.31
CA ILE A 126 -3.42 -7.23 -11.07
C ILE A 126 -3.31 -6.01 -11.99
N GLN A 127 -3.15 -4.83 -11.39
CA GLN A 127 -3.04 -3.55 -12.10
C GLN A 127 -1.73 -2.87 -11.70
N ASP A 128 -0.72 -2.94 -12.58
CA ASP A 128 0.64 -2.47 -12.31
C ASP A 128 1.23 -3.13 -11.04
N ARG A 129 1.23 -2.39 -9.92
CA ARG A 129 1.71 -2.85 -8.60
C ARG A 129 0.59 -3.16 -7.61
N PHE A 130 -0.66 -3.01 -8.02
CA PHE A 130 -1.82 -3.24 -7.17
C PHE A 130 -2.38 -4.63 -7.44
N VAL A 131 -2.47 -5.44 -6.40
CA VAL A 131 -3.11 -6.77 -6.43
C VAL A 131 -4.44 -6.63 -5.71
N LEU A 132 -5.52 -6.92 -6.43
CA LEU A 132 -6.90 -6.75 -5.96
C LEU A 132 -7.47 -8.13 -5.63
N GLY A 133 -8.15 -8.26 -4.50
CA GLY A 133 -8.76 -9.51 -4.06
C GLY A 133 -9.84 -9.31 -3.02
#